data_AF-D8LZW8-F1
#
_entry.id   AF-D8LZW8-F1
#
_cell.length_a   1.000
_cell.length_b   1.000
_cell.length_c   1.000
_cell.angle_alpha   90.00
_cell.angle_beta   90.00
_cell.angle_gamma   90.00
#
_symmetry.space_group_name_H-M   'P 1'
#
loop_
_entity.id
_entity.type
_entity.pdbx_description
1 polymer ?
#
loop_
_entity_poly.entity_id
_entity_poly.type
_entity_poly.pdbx_seq_one_letter_code
_entity_poly.pdbx_strand_id
1 'polypeptide(L)'
;MNEESVVVQSEESEDSQIVDQNTEEKGDDDEEEEEKEEKSQAILHASTKEEPLHLTKPLQESNKRVKQTLNTNLPPSSSPSPSPSSVPDSSALEDSSFDTLEEQTALSKSVPEVRDIALSRFSKRFRFTNRYVKLAKYASDNETYYPRDHVSDGQLWSARKRMIDGERQTLRSLASDFKPLLPFYQNFSAYLQENPTAGIISAKQWETLNALSGTAQSHYRKSINAKLSREMNRRYREDTKRRSRLLRRFVRRSADSPARCDGCKVETPFELRVSGGSALILRKFAGNREEFTIYNSTFYRFPAEDAPFDVTGVCVTTRDRLTVLTQLLYRWEGPLVIVFNGVVSEEKAFIDYLNTHFLPARLTTLLYLMPQRGFFPVNLLRNLAIRNIRTTHFQVLDMDLWPSPNTYRELLRLPPSLRDGRVAAILPVFFFDRKQVLNRCKSFYDCALLALEHLPSNKTALEACLYAKACLSSKPGIRTHLYVLPDWFTIPADIPFVQVRCFLTDFQEPYVLLRYAPTTPLFDERFVNYGYNKVQLFEHLRAAGYRFYIAANAFAMDLPHPDSKFRTNYLSSLKGDKSDMRNVYSQFQRELNTNYRSVKPTRVCCEYPRKFYKW
;
A
#
# COMPACT_ATOMS: atom_id res chain seq x y z
N MET A 1 13.02 -57.90 22.86
CA MET A 1 12.08 -58.81 22.17
C MET A 1 11.92 -58.24 20.77
N ASN A 2 12.83 -58.50 19.82
CA ASN A 2 13.24 -59.80 19.24
C ASN A 2 12.08 -60.39 18.43
N GLU A 3 12.22 -60.87 17.19
CA GLU A 3 13.38 -61.09 16.29
C GLU A 3 12.83 -61.04 14.83
N GLU A 4 13.52 -60.41 13.87
CA GLU A 4 14.43 -61.02 12.87
C GLU A 4 13.87 -62.16 11.98
N SER A 5 13.81 -61.88 10.66
CA SER A 5 14.28 -62.75 9.56
C SER A 5 13.98 -62.09 8.19
N VAL A 6 14.71 -62.24 7.07
CA VAL A 6 16.15 -62.33 6.71
C VAL A 6 16.20 -62.86 5.26
N VAL A 7 16.90 -62.16 4.34
CA VAL A 7 17.39 -62.63 3.01
C VAL A 7 16.29 -62.89 1.94
N VAL A 8 16.41 -62.46 0.67
CA VAL A 8 17.39 -62.84 -0.38
C VAL A 8 17.87 -61.63 -1.22
N GLN A 9 19.15 -61.67 -1.62
CA GLN A 9 19.76 -60.80 -2.64
C GLN A 9 19.70 -61.45 -4.04
N SER A 10 19.67 -60.64 -5.10
CA SER A 10 20.23 -61.02 -6.40
C SER A 10 20.77 -59.77 -7.09
N GLU A 11 22.09 -59.67 -7.17
CA GLU A 11 22.78 -58.78 -8.11
C GLU A 11 22.76 -59.44 -9.49
N GLU A 12 22.57 -58.66 -10.55
CA GLU A 12 23.34 -58.87 -11.78
C GLU A 12 23.41 -57.56 -12.56
N SER A 13 24.62 -57.29 -13.07
CA SER A 13 25.00 -56.08 -13.78
C SER A 13 25.10 -56.35 -15.28
N GLU A 14 24.71 -55.40 -16.12
CA GLU A 14 25.31 -55.31 -17.45
C GLU A 14 25.42 -53.87 -17.94
N ASP A 15 26.62 -53.50 -18.36
CA ASP A 15 26.98 -52.20 -18.94
C ASP A 15 26.56 -52.13 -20.41
N SER A 16 26.02 -50.99 -20.85
CA SER A 16 26.13 -50.59 -22.25
C SER A 16 26.22 -49.07 -22.40
N GLN A 17 27.33 -48.63 -23.01
CA GLN A 17 27.57 -47.25 -23.43
C GLN A 17 26.70 -46.88 -24.66
N ILE A 18 26.90 -45.65 -25.18
CA ILE A 18 26.36 -45.06 -26.44
C ILE A 18 25.05 -44.26 -26.21
N VAL A 19 24.93 -42.97 -26.56
CA VAL A 19 25.89 -41.99 -27.13
C VAL A 19 25.45 -40.55 -26.78
N ASP A 20 26.40 -39.62 -26.70
CA ASP A 20 26.10 -38.17 -26.64
C ASP A 20 25.41 -37.70 -27.94
N GLN A 21 24.19 -37.15 -27.83
CA GLN A 21 23.63 -36.31 -28.88
C GLN A 21 23.20 -34.96 -28.29
N ASN A 22 23.98 -33.93 -28.64
CA ASN A 22 23.59 -32.54 -28.49
C ASN A 22 22.34 -32.28 -29.33
N THR A 23 21.22 -31.93 -28.67
CA THR A 23 20.13 -31.20 -29.29
C THR A 23 20.10 -29.79 -28.71
N GLU A 24 20.64 -28.84 -29.48
CA GLU A 24 20.42 -27.41 -29.28
C GLU A 24 18.95 -27.07 -29.57
N GLU A 25 18.08 -27.15 -28.56
CA GLU A 25 16.75 -26.53 -28.67
C GLU A 25 16.88 -25.00 -28.62
N LYS A 26 16.82 -24.39 -29.81
CA LYS A 26 16.66 -22.95 -29.99
C LYS A 26 15.41 -22.47 -29.26
N GLY A 27 15.60 -21.48 -28.39
CA GLY A 27 14.53 -20.80 -27.66
C GLY A 27 14.72 -19.29 -27.67
N ASP A 28 14.99 -18.72 -28.86
CA ASP A 28 14.97 -17.29 -29.15
C ASP A 28 13.92 -17.06 -30.25
N ASP A 29 12.74 -16.54 -29.87
CA ASP A 29 11.74 -15.94 -30.78
C ASP A 29 10.77 -15.01 -30.01
N ASP A 30 10.52 -15.25 -28.70
CA ASP A 30 9.61 -14.41 -27.89
C ASP A 30 10.17 -13.02 -27.48
N GLU A 31 11.49 -12.78 -27.49
CA GLU A 31 12.06 -11.43 -27.16
C GLU A 31 12.10 -10.48 -28.39
N GLU A 32 11.86 -10.94 -29.62
CA GLU A 32 11.90 -10.08 -30.83
C GLU A 32 10.57 -9.37 -31.19
N GLU A 33 9.41 -9.85 -30.72
CA GLU A 33 8.13 -9.17 -30.95
C GLU A 33 7.95 -7.94 -30.03
N GLU A 34 8.39 -8.02 -28.77
CA GLU A 34 8.25 -6.91 -27.81
C GLU A 34 9.09 -5.67 -28.22
N GLU A 35 10.26 -5.87 -28.86
CA GLU A 35 11.09 -4.76 -29.39
C GLU A 35 10.57 -4.18 -30.73
N LYS A 36 9.69 -4.90 -31.44
CA LYS A 36 9.02 -4.41 -32.68
C LYS A 36 7.78 -3.56 -32.36
N GLU A 37 7.05 -3.86 -31.28
CA GLU A 37 5.96 -2.99 -30.80
C GLU A 37 6.46 -1.63 -30.28
N GLU A 38 7.56 -1.58 -29.49
CA GLU A 38 8.10 -0.30 -29.01
C GLU A 38 8.59 0.62 -30.14
N LYS A 39 9.16 0.06 -31.22
CA LYS A 39 9.62 0.85 -32.38
C LYS A 39 8.47 1.38 -33.25
N SER A 40 7.39 0.62 -33.40
CA SER A 40 6.21 1.06 -34.16
C SER A 40 5.47 2.23 -33.48
N GLN A 41 5.45 2.28 -32.14
CA GLN A 41 4.83 3.38 -31.39
C GLN A 41 5.62 4.71 -31.47
N ALA A 42 6.89 4.69 -31.86
CA ALA A 42 7.71 5.90 -32.03
C ALA A 42 7.49 6.62 -33.38
N ILE A 43 6.98 5.93 -34.40
CA ILE A 43 6.88 6.47 -35.77
C ILE A 43 5.54 7.19 -36.03
N LEU A 44 4.48 6.85 -35.28
CA LEU A 44 3.15 7.48 -35.41
C LEU A 44 3.04 8.91 -34.86
N HIS A 45 4.09 9.45 -34.22
CA HIS A 45 4.07 10.80 -33.65
C HIS A 45 4.59 11.92 -34.58
N ALA A 46 4.80 11.61 -35.87
CA ALA A 46 5.44 12.50 -36.83
C ALA A 46 4.67 12.75 -38.15
N SER A 47 3.33 12.73 -38.14
CA SER A 47 2.55 13.44 -39.18
C SER A 47 1.10 13.70 -38.76
N THR A 48 0.74 14.98 -38.60
CA THR A 48 -0.51 15.66 -39.02
C THR A 48 -0.67 16.96 -38.22
N LYS A 49 -0.52 18.10 -38.91
CA LYS A 49 -1.04 19.41 -38.47
C LYS A 49 -2.29 19.66 -39.30
N GLU A 50 -3.44 19.84 -38.68
CA GLU A 50 -4.58 20.55 -39.30
C GLU A 50 -5.29 21.44 -38.26
N GLU A 51 -5.89 22.52 -38.77
CA GLU A 51 -6.47 23.62 -37.99
C GLU A 51 -7.96 23.39 -37.62
N PRO A 52 -8.51 24.11 -36.62
CA PRO A 52 -9.87 23.86 -36.14
C PRO A 52 -10.95 24.53 -37.01
N LEU A 53 -12.04 23.79 -37.30
CA LEU A 53 -13.26 24.32 -37.91
C LEU A 53 -14.42 24.46 -36.90
N HIS A 54 -15.32 25.41 -37.16
CA HIS A 54 -16.44 25.83 -36.30
C HIS A 54 -17.71 24.94 -36.39
N LEU A 55 -18.75 25.34 -35.62
CA LEU A 55 -20.14 24.83 -35.49
C LEU A 55 -20.33 23.65 -34.51
N THR A 56 -21.40 23.53 -33.70
CA THR A 56 -22.57 24.41 -33.40
C THR A 56 -23.16 24.11 -32.00
N LYS A 57 -23.96 25.03 -31.43
CA LYS A 57 -24.75 24.81 -30.19
C LYS A 57 -26.09 24.09 -30.47
N PRO A 58 -26.67 23.42 -29.46
CA PRO A 58 -28.10 23.50 -29.14
C PRO A 58 -28.29 24.28 -27.82
N LEU A 59 -29.02 25.40 -27.83
CA LEU A 59 -30.47 25.51 -27.59
C LEU A 59 -30.89 25.36 -26.11
N GLN A 60 -31.15 26.52 -25.49
CA GLN A 60 -31.89 26.63 -24.24
C GLN A 60 -33.37 26.73 -24.57
N GLU A 61 -34.23 25.98 -23.86
CA GLU A 61 -35.65 26.33 -23.80
C GLU A 61 -35.94 27.21 -22.58
N SER A 62 -36.70 28.26 -22.83
CA SER A 62 -37.12 29.25 -21.86
C SER A 62 -38.44 28.87 -21.22
N ASN A 63 -38.64 29.23 -19.95
CA ASN A 63 -39.98 29.60 -19.51
C ASN A 63 -39.95 30.81 -18.57
N LYS A 64 -40.80 31.80 -18.87
CA LYS A 64 -40.87 33.10 -18.17
C LYS A 64 -42.24 33.26 -17.52
N ARG A 65 -42.21 33.50 -16.20
CA ARG A 65 -42.95 34.56 -15.50
C ARG A 65 -44.49 34.60 -15.65
N VAL A 66 -45.18 34.43 -14.52
CA VAL A 66 -46.37 35.24 -14.16
C VAL A 66 -46.13 35.86 -12.78
N LYS A 67 -46.61 37.10 -12.59
CA LYS A 67 -46.57 37.84 -11.31
C LYS A 67 -47.91 37.67 -10.58
N GLN A 68 -47.89 37.74 -9.25
CA GLN A 68 -48.95 38.45 -8.53
C GLN A 68 -48.35 39.22 -7.33
N THR A 69 -48.89 40.41 -7.10
CA THR A 69 -48.47 41.40 -6.10
C THR A 69 -49.55 41.55 -5.04
N LEU A 70 -49.17 41.84 -3.79
CA LEU A 70 -49.89 42.82 -2.96
C LEU A 70 -49.05 43.30 -1.75
N ASN A 71 -49.12 44.61 -1.53
CA ASN A 71 -48.59 45.40 -0.40
C ASN A 71 -49.15 44.91 0.96
N THR A 72 -48.64 45.28 2.16
CA THR A 72 -48.48 46.66 2.67
C THR A 72 -47.65 46.78 3.98
N ASN A 73 -47.10 47.99 4.20
CA ASN A 73 -46.84 48.70 5.47
C ASN A 73 -45.50 48.55 6.26
N LEU A 74 -45.10 49.71 6.80
CA LEU A 74 -43.87 50.23 7.45
C LEU A 74 -44.26 50.80 8.85
N PRO A 75 -43.43 51.51 9.67
CA PRO A 75 -41.96 51.59 9.90
C PRO A 75 -41.60 51.54 11.45
N PRO A 76 -40.67 52.32 12.07
CA PRO A 76 -39.21 52.12 12.18
C PRO A 76 -38.59 52.25 13.62
N SER A 77 -37.25 52.44 13.70
CA SER A 77 -36.41 52.95 14.82
C SER A 77 -35.95 51.93 15.89
N SER A 78 -34.79 52.05 16.57
CA SER A 78 -33.62 52.97 16.50
C SER A 78 -32.35 52.32 17.10
N SER A 79 -31.17 52.91 16.82
CA SER A 79 -29.89 52.68 17.53
C SER A 79 -29.80 53.57 18.81
N PRO A 80 -28.84 53.41 19.78
CA PRO A 80 -27.38 53.55 19.57
C PRO A 80 -26.42 52.74 20.51
N SER A 81 -25.12 52.93 20.31
CA SER A 81 -23.96 52.58 21.17
C SER A 81 -23.95 53.39 22.50
N PRO A 82 -23.09 53.08 23.53
CA PRO A 82 -21.67 53.52 23.51
C PRO A 82 -20.64 52.72 24.36
N SER A 83 -19.37 53.17 24.31
CA SER A 83 -18.23 52.92 25.25
C SER A 83 -17.87 54.28 25.97
N PRO A 84 -16.77 54.53 26.75
CA PRO A 84 -15.50 53.79 27.00
C PRO A 84 -14.91 53.92 28.46
N SER A 85 -13.56 53.87 28.62
CA SER A 85 -12.68 54.24 29.78
C SER A 85 -12.46 53.19 30.91
N SER A 86 -11.32 53.09 31.63
CA SER A 86 -9.93 53.64 31.50
C SER A 86 -8.92 52.90 32.43
N VAL A 87 -7.60 53.18 32.28
CA VAL A 87 -6.43 52.66 33.06
C VAL A 87 -6.31 53.27 34.49
N PRO A 88 -5.47 52.76 35.44
CA PRO A 88 -4.00 53.01 35.54
C PRO A 88 -3.19 51.78 36.07
N ASP A 89 -1.87 51.78 36.39
CA ASP A 89 -0.61 52.38 35.85
C ASP A 89 0.59 51.81 36.70
N SER A 90 1.86 52.16 36.39
CA SER A 90 3.15 51.83 37.08
C SER A 90 3.68 50.39 36.92
N SER A 91 4.98 50.04 36.91
CA SER A 91 6.31 50.70 36.72
C SER A 91 7.40 49.58 36.65
N ALA A 92 8.70 49.71 36.32
CA ALA A 92 9.60 50.79 35.87
C ALA A 92 10.80 50.23 35.02
N LEU A 93 11.41 51.10 34.20
CA LEU A 93 12.87 51.37 33.96
C LEU A 93 13.93 50.24 34.16
N GLU A 94 14.72 49.90 33.11
CA GLU A 94 16.14 50.32 32.85
C GLU A 94 17.18 49.37 33.48
N ASP A 95 18.43 49.18 33.02
CA ASP A 95 19.11 49.30 31.70
C ASP A 95 20.47 48.53 31.85
N SER A 96 21.37 48.59 30.85
CA SER A 96 22.79 48.15 30.88
C SER A 96 23.07 46.64 30.77
N SER A 97 24.24 46.19 30.27
CA SER A 97 25.14 46.73 29.22
C SER A 97 26.12 45.61 28.80
N PHE A 98 26.78 45.81 27.66
CA PHE A 98 28.05 45.22 27.21
C PHE A 98 28.70 44.09 28.05
N ASP A 99 29.04 42.97 27.40
CA ASP A 99 30.46 42.81 27.03
C ASP A 99 30.69 41.85 25.85
N THR A 100 31.69 42.19 25.03
CA THR A 100 32.17 41.41 23.87
C THR A 100 33.53 40.81 24.18
N LEU A 101 33.75 39.54 23.85
CA LEU A 101 35.09 39.00 23.64
C LEU A 101 35.07 37.88 22.60
N GLU A 102 35.78 38.10 21.49
CA GLU A 102 35.99 37.15 20.41
C GLU A 102 37.24 36.29 20.64
N GLU A 103 37.31 35.18 19.88
CA GLU A 103 38.48 34.35 19.57
C GLU A 103 39.32 33.74 20.71
N GLN A 104 39.32 32.40 20.77
CA GLN A 104 40.45 31.64 20.20
C GLN A 104 40.12 30.16 19.90
N THR A 105 40.44 29.76 18.65
CA THR A 105 40.84 28.43 18.15
C THR A 105 40.55 27.18 19.02
N ALA A 106 39.62 26.30 18.63
CA ALA A 106 39.80 25.25 17.60
C ALA A 106 40.74 24.08 18.00
N LEU A 107 40.18 22.87 18.17
CA LEU A 107 40.58 21.61 17.48
C LEU A 107 39.78 20.39 18.00
N SER A 108 38.72 19.97 17.30
CA SER A 108 38.27 18.57 17.34
C SER A 108 37.72 18.14 15.99
N LYS A 109 38.32 17.10 15.41
CA LYS A 109 37.99 16.62 14.06
C LYS A 109 36.63 15.94 14.08
N SER A 110 35.67 16.46 13.31
CA SER A 110 34.34 15.86 13.16
C SER A 110 34.39 14.65 12.22
N VAL A 111 33.80 13.54 12.67
CA VAL A 111 33.45 12.41 11.82
C VAL A 111 32.38 12.88 10.82
N PRO A 112 32.41 12.48 9.53
CA PRO A 112 31.36 12.87 8.58
C PRO A 112 30.01 12.31 9.01
N GLU A 113 29.11 13.19 9.45
CA GLU A 113 27.74 12.83 9.81
C GLU A 113 27.01 12.30 8.56
N VAL A 114 26.62 11.02 8.59
CA VAL A 114 25.91 10.36 7.48
C VAL A 114 24.56 11.04 7.28
N ARG A 115 24.47 11.92 6.27
CA ARG A 115 23.25 12.65 5.94
C ARG A 115 22.14 11.68 5.55
N ASP A 116 21.14 11.56 6.42
CA ASP A 116 19.97 10.73 6.19
C ASP A 116 19.18 11.23 4.97
N ILE A 117 19.19 10.42 3.90
CA ILE A 117 18.66 10.79 2.58
C ILE A 117 17.12 10.85 2.59
N ALA A 118 16.46 10.38 3.65
CA ALA A 118 15.01 10.50 3.84
C ALA A 118 14.53 11.96 4.12
N LEU A 119 15.43 12.92 4.31
CA LEU A 119 15.13 14.24 4.90
C LEU A 119 15.17 15.45 3.94
N SER A 120 14.95 15.27 2.63
CA SER A 120 14.78 16.40 1.69
C SER A 120 13.67 16.13 0.66
N ARG A 121 12.82 17.09 0.26
CA ARG A 121 12.89 18.57 0.36
C ARG A 121 11.51 19.22 0.63
N PHE A 122 10.99 19.27 1.87
CA PHE A 122 9.78 20.08 2.18
C PHE A 122 9.66 20.64 3.61
N SER A 123 10.61 20.40 4.52
CA SER A 123 10.44 20.67 5.97
C SER A 123 11.22 21.86 6.55
N LYS A 124 11.97 22.62 5.75
CA LYS A 124 12.88 23.67 6.25
C LYS A 124 12.19 25.01 6.54
N ARG A 125 11.31 25.09 7.56
CA ARG A 125 11.04 26.35 8.31
C ARG A 125 10.16 26.25 9.57
N PHE A 126 10.31 25.26 10.46
CA PHE A 126 9.72 25.36 11.81
C PHE A 126 10.60 24.76 12.92
N ARG A 127 10.97 25.59 13.91
CA ARG A 127 11.38 25.13 15.25
C ARG A 127 10.13 25.19 16.14
N PHE A 128 9.53 24.05 16.46
CA PHE A 128 8.44 23.97 17.43
C PHE A 128 8.90 23.29 18.73
N THR A 129 8.35 23.75 19.85
CA THR A 129 8.66 23.24 21.19
C THR A 129 8.15 21.80 21.39
N ASN A 130 8.91 21.03 22.15
CA ASN A 130 8.83 19.58 22.29
C ASN A 130 7.62 19.08 23.12
N ARG A 131 6.37 19.31 22.71
CA ARG A 131 5.20 18.69 23.40
C ARG A 131 3.91 18.51 22.62
N TYR A 132 3.55 19.42 21.72
CA TYR A 132 2.18 19.52 21.19
C TYR A 132 2.06 19.14 19.71
N VAL A 133 1.05 18.32 19.37
CA VAL A 133 0.55 18.19 18.01
C VAL A 133 -0.48 19.30 17.81
N LYS A 134 -0.05 20.45 17.27
CA LYS A 134 -0.95 21.58 17.08
C LYS A 134 -1.96 21.26 15.99
N LEU A 135 -3.23 21.14 16.37
CA LEU A 135 -4.35 21.12 15.44
C LEU A 135 -4.43 22.47 14.71
N ALA A 136 -4.84 22.45 13.44
CA ALA A 136 -5.03 23.68 12.69
C ALA A 136 -6.40 24.31 13.03
N LYS A 137 -6.41 25.62 13.32
CA LYS A 137 -7.65 26.41 13.35
C LYS A 137 -8.07 26.70 11.92
N TYR A 138 -9.37 26.67 11.64
CA TYR A 138 -9.90 26.98 10.32
C TYR A 138 -9.56 28.42 9.89
N ALA A 139 -9.28 28.61 8.60
CA ALA A 139 -8.97 29.93 8.03
C ALA A 139 -10.23 30.80 7.82
N SER A 140 -11.42 30.18 7.78
CA SER A 140 -12.72 30.85 7.89
C SER A 140 -13.75 29.90 8.49
N ASP A 141 -14.77 30.43 9.17
CA ASP A 141 -15.88 29.62 9.71
C ASP A 141 -16.74 28.98 8.61
N ASN A 142 -16.69 29.52 7.39
CA ASN A 142 -17.47 29.04 6.25
C ASN A 142 -16.75 27.95 5.42
N GLU A 143 -15.43 27.79 5.54
CA GLU A 143 -14.66 26.74 4.85
C GLU A 143 -14.27 25.59 5.79
N THR A 144 -15.26 25.02 6.47
CA THR A 144 -15.09 23.92 7.44
C THR A 144 -15.03 22.55 6.76
N TYR A 145 -14.22 22.41 5.71
CA TYR A 145 -14.20 21.24 4.82
C TYR A 145 -13.18 20.15 5.20
N TYR A 146 -12.39 20.34 6.25
CA TYR A 146 -11.56 19.29 6.85
C TYR A 146 -12.16 18.82 8.19
N PRO A 147 -11.75 17.66 8.73
CA PRO A 147 -12.02 17.30 10.12
C PRO A 147 -11.66 18.45 11.08
N ARG A 148 -12.50 18.65 12.10
CA ARG A 148 -12.29 19.71 13.12
C ARG A 148 -11.01 19.55 13.93
N ASP A 149 -10.38 18.39 13.84
CA ASP A 149 -9.13 18.02 14.48
C ASP A 149 -8.02 17.65 13.47
N HIS A 150 -8.05 18.23 12.27
CA HIS A 150 -6.99 18.01 11.29
C HIS A 150 -5.64 18.66 11.69
N VAL A 151 -4.54 18.06 11.23
CA VAL A 151 -3.16 18.51 11.47
C VAL A 151 -2.51 18.88 10.14
N SER A 152 -1.74 19.96 10.09
CA SER A 152 -0.95 20.29 8.89
C SER A 152 0.36 19.50 8.85
N ASP A 153 0.83 19.12 7.65
CA ASP A 153 2.05 18.30 7.50
C ASP A 153 3.30 18.94 8.12
N GLY A 154 3.40 20.27 8.07
CA GLY A 154 4.49 21.04 8.69
C GLY A 154 4.54 20.93 10.21
N GLN A 155 3.43 20.58 10.88
CA GLN A 155 3.36 20.40 12.34
C GLN A 155 3.71 18.98 12.78
N LEU A 156 3.76 17.99 11.87
CA LEU A 156 3.98 16.58 12.21
C LEU A 156 5.44 16.19 12.49
N TRP A 157 6.42 17.04 12.17
CA TRP A 157 7.84 16.66 12.22
C TRP A 157 8.31 16.27 13.64
N SER A 158 7.93 17.03 14.66
CA SER A 158 8.30 16.75 16.06
C SER A 158 7.64 15.47 16.58
N ALA A 159 6.39 15.19 16.18
CA ALA A 159 5.67 13.98 16.52
C ALA A 159 6.30 12.74 15.85
N ARG A 160 6.64 12.83 14.55
CA ARG A 160 7.34 11.76 13.83
C ARG A 160 8.72 11.47 14.44
N LYS A 161 9.49 12.50 14.79
CA LYS A 161 10.78 12.32 15.46
C LYS A 161 10.62 11.56 16.79
N ARG A 162 9.65 11.97 17.63
CA ARG A 162 9.34 11.28 18.91
C ARG A 162 8.89 9.84 18.73
N MET A 163 8.10 9.57 17.70
CA MET A 163 7.67 8.21 17.36
C MET A 163 8.86 7.33 17.00
N ILE A 164 9.77 7.82 16.14
CA ILE A 164 10.99 7.10 15.73
C ILE A 164 11.96 6.92 16.91
N ASP A 165 12.16 7.95 17.73
CA ASP A 165 13.03 7.89 18.92
C ASP A 165 12.46 6.91 19.97
N GLY A 166 11.14 6.91 20.17
CA GLY A 166 10.44 5.98 21.06
C GLY A 166 10.46 4.54 20.57
N GLU A 167 10.20 4.31 19.27
CA GLU A 167 10.31 2.99 18.63
C GLU A 167 11.73 2.43 18.79
N ARG A 168 12.76 3.23 18.51
CA ARG A 168 14.15 2.84 18.73
C ARG A 168 14.45 2.48 20.18
N GLN A 169 13.86 3.18 21.16
CA GLN A 169 14.02 2.85 22.58
C GLN A 169 13.32 1.53 22.94
N THR A 170 12.08 1.33 22.50
CA THR A 170 11.36 0.06 22.72
C THR A 170 12.09 -1.12 22.08
N LEU A 171 12.49 -1.03 20.81
CA LEU A 171 13.22 -2.10 20.13
C LEU A 171 14.57 -2.39 20.81
N ARG A 172 15.25 -1.39 21.38
CA ARG A 172 16.45 -1.61 22.20
C ARG A 172 16.17 -2.40 23.47
N SER A 173 15.03 -2.17 24.15
CA SER A 173 14.65 -2.97 25.33
C SER A 173 14.28 -4.42 25.00
N LEU A 174 13.87 -4.70 23.76
CA LEU A 174 13.52 -6.04 23.27
C LEU A 174 14.70 -6.75 22.56
N ALA A 175 15.89 -6.12 22.51
CA ALA A 175 17.00 -6.58 21.67
C ALA A 175 17.62 -7.92 22.09
N SER A 176 17.35 -8.40 23.30
CA SER A 176 17.66 -9.78 23.73
C SER A 176 16.95 -10.82 22.87
N ASP A 177 15.66 -10.58 22.60
CA ASP A 177 14.71 -11.59 22.15
C ASP A 177 14.91 -11.90 20.67
N PHE A 178 15.31 -10.88 19.91
CA PHE A 178 15.56 -10.97 18.48
C PHE A 178 17.06 -10.97 18.09
N LYS A 179 17.98 -10.97 19.07
CA LYS A 179 19.44 -10.98 18.82
C LYS A 179 19.90 -12.04 17.80
N PRO A 180 19.40 -13.29 17.81
CA PRO A 180 19.84 -14.32 16.83
C PRO A 180 19.47 -13.99 15.37
N LEU A 181 18.45 -13.15 15.16
CA LEU A 181 17.96 -12.78 13.82
C LEU A 181 18.65 -11.51 13.27
N LEU A 182 19.39 -10.77 14.10
CA LEU A 182 20.05 -9.53 13.68
C LEU A 182 21.05 -9.71 12.53
N PRO A 183 21.94 -10.71 12.49
CA PRO A 183 22.91 -10.86 11.39
C PRO A 183 22.23 -10.99 10.02
N PHE A 184 21.09 -11.70 9.96
CA PHE A 184 20.32 -11.87 8.74
C PHE A 184 19.81 -10.53 8.19
N TYR A 185 19.15 -9.73 9.04
CA TYR A 185 18.63 -8.42 8.62
C TYR A 185 19.70 -7.34 8.46
N GLN A 186 20.81 -7.42 9.20
CA GLN A 186 21.96 -6.52 9.04
C GLN A 186 22.66 -6.76 7.69
N ASN A 187 22.86 -8.03 7.31
CA ASN A 187 23.40 -8.39 5.99
C ASN A 187 22.48 -7.91 4.87
N PHE A 188 21.16 -8.03 5.03
CA PHE A 188 20.21 -7.49 4.05
C PHE A 188 20.27 -5.97 3.95
N SER A 189 20.30 -5.25 5.09
CA SER A 189 20.50 -3.79 5.11
C SER A 189 21.81 -3.35 4.46
N ALA A 190 22.91 -4.09 4.64
CA ALA A 190 24.18 -3.82 3.98
C ALA A 190 24.07 -4.02 2.45
N TYR A 191 23.52 -5.16 2.01
CA TYR A 191 23.25 -5.45 0.61
C TYR A 191 22.37 -4.37 -0.06
N LEU A 192 21.38 -3.84 0.65
CA LEU A 192 20.52 -2.76 0.15
C LEU A 192 21.26 -1.42 -0.01
N GLN A 193 22.28 -1.14 0.81
CA GLN A 193 23.04 0.12 0.84
C GLN A 193 24.25 0.15 -0.09
N GLU A 194 24.85 -1.01 -0.38
CA GLU A 194 25.92 -1.16 -1.36
C GLU A 194 25.56 -0.55 -2.73
N ASN A 195 26.55 -0.09 -3.50
CA ASN A 195 26.33 0.33 -4.89
C ASN A 195 26.15 -0.91 -5.79
N PRO A 196 24.97 -1.14 -6.41
CA PRO A 196 24.72 -2.32 -7.25
C PRO A 196 25.61 -2.37 -8.51
N THR A 197 26.14 -1.22 -8.93
CA THR A 197 27.02 -1.08 -10.11
C THR A 197 28.51 -1.29 -9.81
N ALA A 198 28.88 -1.50 -8.53
CA ALA A 198 30.26 -1.69 -8.11
C ALA A 198 30.92 -2.88 -8.82
N GLY A 199 32.18 -2.69 -9.21
CA GLY A 199 33.00 -3.70 -9.92
C GLY A 199 32.65 -3.91 -11.40
N ILE A 200 31.53 -3.39 -11.92
CA ILE A 200 31.15 -3.60 -13.34
C ILE A 200 32.00 -2.74 -14.28
N ILE A 201 32.30 -1.51 -13.86
CA ILE A 201 33.12 -0.54 -14.60
C ILE A 201 34.36 -0.25 -13.76
N SER A 202 35.55 -0.50 -14.32
CA SER A 202 36.81 -0.32 -13.59
C SER A 202 37.23 1.15 -13.49
N ALA A 203 38.12 1.47 -12.55
CA ALA A 203 38.67 2.83 -12.37
C ALA A 203 39.24 3.40 -13.68
N LYS A 204 40.05 2.61 -14.40
CA LYS A 204 40.59 2.95 -15.73
C LYS A 204 39.51 3.31 -16.76
N GLN A 205 38.34 2.66 -16.72
CA GLN A 205 37.23 3.00 -17.61
C GLN A 205 36.59 4.35 -17.22
N TRP A 206 36.50 4.68 -15.93
CA TRP A 206 36.05 6.01 -15.49
C TRP A 206 37.07 7.12 -15.82
N GLU A 207 38.35 6.87 -15.61
CA GLU A 207 39.45 7.78 -16.01
C GLU A 207 39.41 8.06 -17.52
N THR A 208 39.27 7.02 -18.35
CA THR A 208 39.14 7.15 -19.81
C THR A 208 37.91 7.99 -20.18
N LEU A 209 36.78 7.78 -19.52
CA LEU A 209 35.56 8.57 -19.77
C LEU A 209 35.73 10.04 -19.39
N ASN A 210 36.47 10.34 -18.32
CA ASN A 210 36.72 11.71 -17.86
C ASN A 210 37.79 12.42 -18.70
N ALA A 211 38.72 11.69 -19.32
CA ALA A 211 39.75 12.24 -20.20
C ALA A 211 39.25 12.54 -21.64
N LEU A 212 38.20 11.85 -22.10
CA LEU A 212 37.56 12.11 -23.38
C LEU A 212 36.63 13.33 -23.32
N SER A 213 36.48 14.03 -24.45
CA SER A 213 35.51 15.13 -24.62
C SER A 213 34.64 14.94 -25.87
N GLY A 214 33.60 15.75 -26.02
CA GLY A 214 32.75 15.81 -27.21
C GLY A 214 32.10 14.48 -27.62
N THR A 215 32.10 14.19 -28.93
CA THR A 215 31.50 12.99 -29.52
C THR A 215 32.18 11.71 -29.02
N ALA A 216 33.50 11.70 -28.86
CA ALA A 216 34.26 10.56 -28.34
C ALA A 216 33.83 10.19 -26.91
N GLN A 217 33.66 11.20 -26.03
CA GLN A 217 33.12 10.97 -24.69
C GLN A 217 31.70 10.40 -24.72
N SER A 218 30.84 10.94 -25.58
CA SER A 218 29.45 10.45 -25.74
C SER A 218 29.40 8.98 -26.19
N HIS A 219 30.21 8.61 -27.20
CA HIS A 219 30.29 7.25 -27.72
C HIS A 219 30.83 6.28 -26.66
N TYR A 220 31.89 6.67 -25.95
CA TYR A 220 32.48 5.86 -24.88
C TYR A 220 31.52 5.70 -23.68
N ARG A 221 30.81 6.76 -23.31
CA ARG A 221 29.73 6.72 -22.30
C ARG A 221 28.61 5.76 -22.70
N LYS A 222 28.18 5.77 -23.97
CA LYS A 222 27.19 4.83 -24.50
C LYS A 222 27.67 3.38 -24.39
N SER A 223 28.94 3.12 -24.70
CA SER A 223 29.57 1.79 -24.55
C SER A 223 29.63 1.32 -23.08
N ILE A 224 30.09 2.19 -22.17
CA ILE A 224 30.09 1.93 -20.72
C ILE A 224 28.68 1.63 -20.20
N ASN A 225 27.69 2.45 -20.56
CA ASN A 225 26.30 2.24 -20.18
C ASN A 225 25.74 0.92 -20.74
N ALA A 226 26.07 0.56 -21.99
CA ALA A 226 25.65 -0.71 -22.59
C ALA A 226 26.31 -1.93 -21.93
N LYS A 227 27.58 -1.83 -21.49
CA LYS A 227 28.22 -2.87 -20.66
C LYS A 227 27.52 -2.98 -19.30
N LEU A 228 27.25 -1.84 -18.66
CA LEU A 228 26.59 -1.77 -17.36
C LEU A 228 25.19 -2.40 -17.39
N SER A 229 24.36 -2.02 -18.37
CA SER A 229 23.01 -2.55 -18.52
C SER A 229 23.00 -4.06 -18.77
N ARG A 230 23.91 -4.59 -19.61
CA ARG A 230 24.02 -6.03 -19.88
C ARG A 230 24.40 -6.82 -18.63
N GLU A 231 25.44 -6.41 -17.92
CA GLU A 231 25.90 -7.10 -16.71
C GLU A 231 24.86 -7.00 -15.58
N MET A 232 24.18 -5.86 -15.43
CA MET A 232 23.05 -5.74 -14.51
C MET A 232 21.89 -6.66 -14.90
N ASN A 233 21.51 -6.75 -16.19
CA ASN A 233 20.48 -7.68 -16.66
C ASN A 233 20.84 -9.14 -16.36
N ARG A 234 22.09 -9.54 -16.58
CA ARG A 234 22.59 -10.88 -16.25
C ARG A 234 22.41 -11.18 -14.76
N ARG A 235 22.89 -10.29 -13.88
CA ARG A 235 22.72 -10.40 -12.42
C ARG A 235 21.26 -10.53 -12.02
N TYR A 236 20.37 -9.70 -12.57
CA TYR A 236 18.92 -9.79 -12.27
C TYR A 236 18.30 -11.12 -12.72
N ARG A 237 18.60 -11.60 -13.95
CA ARG A 237 18.13 -12.90 -14.45
C ARG A 237 18.59 -14.05 -13.54
N GLU A 238 19.84 -14.02 -13.06
CA GLU A 238 20.40 -15.01 -12.13
C GLU A 238 19.74 -14.97 -10.74
N ASP A 239 19.60 -13.78 -10.16
CA ASP A 239 18.96 -13.56 -8.87
C ASP A 239 17.48 -14.00 -8.88
N THR A 240 16.73 -13.69 -9.96
CA THR A 240 15.35 -14.11 -10.15
C THR A 240 15.24 -15.63 -10.36
N LYS A 241 16.16 -16.26 -11.10
CA LYS A 241 16.24 -17.73 -11.23
C LYS A 241 16.54 -18.41 -9.89
N ARG A 242 17.39 -17.82 -9.04
CA ARG A 242 17.65 -18.28 -7.66
C ARG A 242 16.40 -18.14 -6.79
N ARG A 243 15.82 -16.94 -6.70
CA ARG A 243 14.72 -16.61 -5.76
C ARG A 243 13.37 -17.19 -6.15
N SER A 244 13.09 -17.41 -7.43
CA SER A 244 11.83 -18.05 -7.89
C SER A 244 11.61 -19.44 -7.27
N ARG A 245 12.68 -20.15 -6.88
CA ARG A 245 12.62 -21.42 -6.14
C ARG A 245 11.95 -21.27 -4.76
N LEU A 246 11.97 -20.08 -4.15
CA LEU A 246 11.32 -19.78 -2.87
C LEU A 246 9.78 -19.86 -2.96
N LEU A 247 9.20 -19.50 -4.12
CA LEU A 247 7.75 -19.60 -4.33
C LEU A 247 7.24 -21.03 -4.17
N ARG A 248 8.05 -22.04 -4.50
CA ARG A 248 7.72 -23.46 -4.32
C ARG A 248 7.85 -23.95 -2.88
N ARG A 249 8.54 -23.20 -2.00
CA ARG A 249 8.71 -23.54 -0.58
C ARG A 249 7.54 -23.04 0.27
N PHE A 250 7.03 -21.85 -0.05
CA PHE A 250 5.95 -21.19 0.68
C PHE A 250 4.61 -21.40 -0.02
N VAL A 251 4.15 -22.65 -0.02
CA VAL A 251 2.84 -23.08 -0.57
C VAL A 251 2.06 -23.85 0.49
N ARG A 252 0.74 -23.80 0.41
CA ARG A 252 -0.17 -24.56 1.28
C ARG A 252 -0.69 -25.76 0.49
N ARG A 253 -0.64 -26.97 1.07
CA ARG A 253 -1.38 -28.13 0.54
C ARG A 253 -2.88 -27.84 0.69
N SER A 254 -3.66 -28.09 -0.35
CA SER A 254 -5.08 -27.77 -0.31
C SER A 254 -5.82 -28.73 0.63
N ALA A 255 -6.76 -28.18 1.42
CA ALA A 255 -7.70 -29.01 2.18
C ALA A 255 -8.67 -29.78 1.27
N ASP A 256 -9.00 -29.22 0.10
CA ASP A 256 -9.92 -29.81 -0.88
C ASP A 256 -9.25 -30.93 -1.70
N SER A 257 -7.91 -30.89 -1.83
CA SER A 257 -7.13 -31.90 -2.54
C SER A 257 -5.68 -31.91 -2.02
N PRO A 258 -5.34 -32.76 -1.02
CA PRO A 258 -4.02 -32.77 -0.38
C PRO A 258 -2.84 -33.03 -1.34
N ALA A 259 -3.09 -33.68 -2.48
CA ALA A 259 -2.11 -33.86 -3.55
C ALA A 259 -1.71 -32.56 -4.26
N ARG A 260 -2.56 -31.53 -4.23
CA ARG A 260 -2.38 -30.22 -4.89
C ARG A 260 -1.98 -29.14 -3.87
N CYS A 261 -1.48 -28.01 -4.37
CA CYS A 261 -1.20 -26.84 -3.54
C CYS A 261 -1.91 -25.58 -4.05
N ASP A 262 -2.29 -24.71 -3.12
CA ASP A 262 -3.09 -23.51 -3.39
C ASP A 262 -2.34 -22.55 -4.33
N GLY A 263 -2.92 -22.28 -5.50
CA GLY A 263 -2.36 -21.44 -6.56
C GLY A 263 -1.25 -22.09 -7.39
N CYS A 264 -0.97 -23.39 -7.21
CA CYS A 264 0.06 -24.10 -7.96
C CYS A 264 -0.42 -24.52 -9.36
N LYS A 265 0.49 -24.68 -10.32
CA LYS A 265 0.14 -25.22 -11.65
C LYS A 265 -0.42 -26.65 -11.55
N VAL A 266 -1.34 -26.99 -12.45
CA VAL A 266 -1.88 -28.35 -12.64
C VAL A 266 -1.34 -28.99 -13.92
N GLU A 267 -1.24 -30.32 -13.92
CA GLU A 267 -0.83 -31.11 -15.09
C GLU A 267 -1.93 -31.17 -16.15
N THR A 268 -3.17 -31.46 -15.73
CA THR A 268 -4.36 -31.42 -16.58
C THR A 268 -5.07 -30.07 -16.39
N PRO A 269 -5.16 -29.21 -17.43
CA PRO A 269 -5.87 -27.94 -17.33
C PRO A 269 -7.37 -28.10 -17.10
N PHE A 270 -8.01 -27.08 -16.53
CA PHE A 270 -9.47 -26.96 -16.54
C PHE A 270 -9.96 -26.44 -17.91
N GLU A 271 -11.26 -26.62 -18.20
CA GLU A 271 -11.86 -26.28 -19.50
C GLU A 271 -12.70 -24.98 -19.48
N LEU A 272 -12.28 -23.96 -18.72
CA LEU A 272 -12.97 -22.66 -18.74
C LEU A 272 -12.74 -21.99 -20.11
N ARG A 273 -13.81 -21.52 -20.72
CA ARG A 273 -13.77 -20.85 -22.03
C ARG A 273 -13.72 -19.33 -21.84
N VAL A 274 -13.13 -18.62 -22.80
CA VAL A 274 -13.31 -17.16 -22.94
C VAL A 274 -14.75 -16.87 -23.34
N SER A 275 -15.30 -15.73 -22.90
CA SER A 275 -16.60 -15.23 -23.34
C SER A 275 -16.51 -14.67 -24.77
N GLY A 276 -15.45 -13.92 -25.06
CA GLY A 276 -15.30 -13.21 -26.33
C GLY A 276 -16.22 -11.98 -26.46
N GLY A 277 -15.79 -11.00 -27.25
CA GLY A 277 -16.49 -9.73 -27.47
C GLY A 277 -15.70 -8.51 -27.01
N SER A 278 -16.40 -7.37 -26.87
CA SER A 278 -15.80 -6.06 -26.52
C SER A 278 -16.48 -5.36 -25.34
N ALA A 279 -17.56 -5.94 -24.79
CA ALA A 279 -18.30 -5.40 -23.65
C ALA A 279 -17.63 -5.72 -22.31
N LEU A 280 -18.07 -5.07 -21.23
CA LEU A 280 -17.62 -5.37 -19.86
C LEU A 280 -17.86 -6.85 -19.53
N ILE A 281 -16.81 -7.58 -19.17
CA ILE A 281 -16.92 -8.96 -18.71
C ILE A 281 -16.92 -8.98 -17.19
N LEU A 282 -17.95 -9.60 -16.60
CA LEU A 282 -18.05 -9.88 -15.17
C LEU A 282 -18.43 -11.35 -14.96
N ARG A 283 -17.46 -12.15 -14.49
CA ARG A 283 -17.62 -13.59 -14.22
C ARG A 283 -17.15 -13.91 -12.81
N LYS A 284 -17.61 -15.03 -12.25
CA LYS A 284 -17.28 -15.45 -10.88
C LYS A 284 -16.92 -16.93 -10.84
N PHE A 285 -15.95 -17.26 -10.01
CA PHE A 285 -15.48 -18.62 -9.80
C PHE A 285 -15.35 -18.89 -8.29
N ALA A 286 -15.65 -20.12 -7.86
CA ALA A 286 -15.35 -20.63 -6.53
C ALA A 286 -14.38 -21.81 -6.68
N GLY A 287 -13.14 -21.63 -6.22
CA GLY A 287 -12.01 -22.40 -6.75
C GLY A 287 -11.92 -22.25 -8.27
N ASN A 288 -11.76 -23.37 -8.99
CA ASN A 288 -11.77 -23.39 -10.46
C ASN A 288 -13.17 -23.58 -11.09
N ARG A 289 -14.26 -23.61 -10.31
CA ARG A 289 -15.64 -23.79 -10.84
C ARG A 289 -16.32 -22.44 -11.04
N GLU A 290 -16.88 -22.19 -12.22
CA GLU A 290 -17.68 -20.99 -12.49
C GLU A 290 -19.01 -20.99 -11.69
N GLU A 291 -19.42 -19.84 -11.16
CA GLU A 291 -20.69 -19.60 -10.47
C GLU A 291 -21.38 -18.36 -11.07
N PHE A 292 -22.66 -18.45 -11.42
CA PHE A 292 -23.38 -17.36 -12.09
C PHE A 292 -24.02 -16.33 -11.15
N THR A 293 -24.13 -16.63 -9.85
CA THR A 293 -24.70 -15.69 -8.85
C THR A 293 -23.64 -14.71 -8.36
N ILE A 294 -23.69 -13.47 -8.87
CA ILE A 294 -22.76 -12.38 -8.52
C ILE A 294 -23.52 -11.27 -7.81
N TYR A 295 -23.08 -10.91 -6.60
CA TYR A 295 -23.67 -9.84 -5.83
C TYR A 295 -23.05 -8.48 -6.19
N ASN A 296 -23.87 -7.44 -6.35
CA ASN A 296 -23.49 -6.11 -6.82
C ASN A 296 -24.27 -5.00 -6.06
N SER A 297 -24.27 -3.76 -6.55
CA SER A 297 -24.91 -2.62 -5.88
C SER A 297 -26.44 -2.67 -5.84
N THR A 298 -27.11 -3.40 -6.73
CA THR A 298 -28.58 -3.55 -6.77
C THR A 298 -29.05 -4.92 -6.31
N PHE A 299 -28.21 -5.95 -6.44
CA PHE A 299 -28.45 -7.31 -5.97
C PHE A 299 -27.38 -7.69 -4.95
N TYR A 300 -27.58 -7.33 -3.68
CA TYR A 300 -26.68 -7.67 -2.57
C TYR A 300 -27.40 -8.51 -1.51
N ARG A 301 -26.61 -9.13 -0.63
CA ARG A 301 -27.10 -9.82 0.57
C ARG A 301 -26.18 -9.50 1.74
N PHE A 302 -26.70 -9.64 2.94
CA PHE A 302 -25.89 -9.68 4.15
C PHE A 302 -25.83 -11.12 4.67
N PRO A 303 -24.82 -11.46 5.51
CA PRO A 303 -24.81 -12.69 6.29
C PRO A 303 -26.07 -12.78 7.18
N ALA A 304 -26.52 -14.01 7.47
CA ALA A 304 -27.61 -14.23 8.41
C ALA A 304 -27.25 -13.70 9.82
N GLU A 305 -28.23 -13.34 10.63
CA GLU A 305 -27.98 -12.74 11.96
C GLU A 305 -27.32 -13.71 12.94
N ASP A 306 -27.59 -15.00 12.79
CA ASP A 306 -27.04 -16.13 13.52
C ASP A 306 -25.76 -16.72 12.88
N ALA A 307 -25.30 -16.16 11.76
CA ALA A 307 -24.13 -16.68 11.06
C ALA A 307 -22.88 -16.65 11.98
N PRO A 308 -22.09 -17.74 12.02
CA PRO A 308 -20.92 -17.80 12.89
C PRO A 308 -19.91 -16.70 12.56
N PHE A 309 -19.16 -16.27 13.59
CA PHE A 309 -18.10 -15.29 13.40
C PHE A 309 -16.97 -15.86 12.56
N ASP A 310 -16.74 -15.24 11.39
CA ASP A 310 -15.68 -15.59 10.47
C ASP A 310 -15.29 -14.36 9.61
N VAL A 311 -14.11 -14.41 8.99
CA VAL A 311 -13.48 -13.29 8.29
C VAL A 311 -13.08 -13.69 6.87
N THR A 312 -13.66 -13.02 5.88
CA THR A 312 -13.23 -13.12 4.48
C THR A 312 -12.19 -12.05 4.19
N GLY A 313 -11.03 -12.42 3.64
CA GLY A 313 -10.10 -11.44 3.07
C GLY A 313 -10.69 -10.88 1.77
N VAL A 314 -10.61 -9.57 1.54
CA VAL A 314 -11.05 -8.94 0.27
C VAL A 314 -9.91 -8.19 -0.39
N CYS A 315 -9.67 -8.48 -1.68
CA CYS A 315 -8.52 -7.98 -2.43
C CYS A 315 -8.89 -7.65 -3.88
N VAL A 316 -8.14 -6.74 -4.51
CA VAL A 316 -8.19 -6.46 -5.96
C VAL A 316 -6.80 -6.69 -6.53
N THR A 317 -6.68 -7.35 -7.67
CA THR A 317 -5.40 -7.64 -8.35
C THR A 317 -5.45 -7.31 -9.84
N THR A 318 -4.28 -7.10 -10.43
CA THR A 318 -4.06 -7.03 -11.88
C THR A 318 -3.30 -8.26 -12.38
N ARG A 319 -3.25 -8.46 -13.71
CA ARG A 319 -2.61 -9.62 -14.37
C ARG A 319 -1.17 -9.86 -13.89
N ASP A 320 -0.36 -8.82 -13.79
CA ASP A 320 1.06 -8.92 -13.46
C ASP A 320 1.33 -9.40 -12.01
N ARG A 321 0.39 -9.18 -11.09
CA ARG A 321 0.47 -9.68 -9.71
C ARG A 321 0.03 -11.15 -9.54
N LEU A 322 -0.60 -11.77 -10.53
CA LEU A 322 -1.02 -13.19 -10.43
C LEU A 322 0.16 -14.16 -10.21
N THR A 323 1.35 -13.75 -10.66
CA THR A 323 2.63 -14.43 -10.44
C THR A 323 2.95 -14.72 -8.96
N VAL A 324 2.33 -13.99 -8.02
CA VAL A 324 2.53 -14.17 -6.57
C VAL A 324 1.25 -14.49 -5.79
N LEU A 325 0.15 -14.85 -6.46
CA LEU A 325 -1.11 -15.25 -5.79
C LEU A 325 -0.90 -16.38 -4.78
N THR A 326 -0.02 -17.34 -5.09
CA THR A 326 0.42 -18.42 -4.19
C THR A 326 0.89 -17.91 -2.83
N GLN A 327 1.55 -16.75 -2.79
CA GLN A 327 2.10 -16.17 -1.57
C GLN A 327 1.03 -15.53 -0.68
N LEU A 328 -0.02 -14.96 -1.28
CA LEU A 328 -1.21 -14.52 -0.53
C LEU A 328 -2.01 -15.72 -0.01
N LEU A 329 -2.23 -16.73 -0.85
CA LEU A 329 -2.95 -17.96 -0.48
C LEU A 329 -2.23 -18.76 0.62
N TYR A 330 -0.90 -18.80 0.64
CA TYR A 330 -0.13 -19.43 1.71
C TYR A 330 -0.36 -18.75 3.07
N ARG A 331 -0.39 -17.41 3.10
CA ARG A 331 -0.45 -16.56 4.31
C ARG A 331 -1.87 -16.33 4.83
N TRP A 332 -2.86 -16.29 3.95
CA TRP A 332 -4.26 -16.17 4.33
C TRP A 332 -4.91 -17.55 4.34
N GLU A 333 -5.29 -18.07 5.50
CA GLU A 333 -5.84 -19.44 5.61
C GLU A 333 -7.35 -19.50 5.33
N GLY A 334 -8.09 -18.44 5.64
CA GLY A 334 -9.54 -18.40 5.58
C GLY A 334 -10.15 -18.19 4.18
N PRO A 335 -11.46 -17.90 4.12
CA PRO A 335 -12.14 -17.46 2.91
C PRO A 335 -11.52 -16.20 2.32
N LEU A 336 -11.43 -16.11 1.00
CA LEU A 336 -10.80 -15.00 0.28
C LEU A 336 -11.62 -14.64 -0.96
N VAL A 337 -11.93 -13.36 -1.17
CA VAL A 337 -12.53 -12.86 -2.41
C VAL A 337 -11.54 -11.95 -3.11
N ILE A 338 -11.13 -12.29 -4.34
CA ILE A 338 -10.22 -11.49 -5.15
C ILE A 338 -10.90 -11.06 -6.44
N VAL A 339 -10.89 -9.76 -6.73
CA VAL A 339 -11.26 -9.25 -8.06
C VAL A 339 -10.03 -9.25 -8.97
N PHE A 340 -10.08 -10.05 -10.04
CA PHE A 340 -9.12 -10.05 -11.12
C PHE A 340 -9.52 -8.95 -12.11
N ASN A 341 -8.81 -7.83 -12.09
CA ASN A 341 -9.08 -6.67 -12.92
C ASN A 341 -8.08 -6.52 -14.08
N GLY A 342 -8.60 -6.26 -15.26
CA GLY A 342 -7.82 -5.95 -16.47
C GLY A 342 -8.70 -5.34 -17.55
N VAL A 343 -8.30 -5.49 -18.81
CA VAL A 343 -9.15 -5.17 -19.97
C VAL A 343 -9.61 -6.41 -20.71
N VAL A 344 -10.65 -6.28 -21.54
CA VAL A 344 -11.27 -7.40 -22.27
C VAL A 344 -10.25 -8.15 -23.15
N SER A 345 -9.29 -7.45 -23.77
CA SER A 345 -8.21 -8.10 -24.54
C SER A 345 -7.23 -8.93 -23.71
N GLU A 346 -7.28 -8.84 -22.37
CA GLU A 346 -6.54 -9.72 -21.47
C GLU A 346 -7.35 -10.95 -21.02
N GLU A 347 -8.61 -11.14 -21.47
CA GLU A 347 -9.47 -12.25 -21.03
C GLU A 347 -8.76 -13.60 -21.17
N LYS A 348 -8.19 -13.87 -22.34
CA LYS A 348 -7.48 -15.14 -22.59
C LYS A 348 -6.40 -15.39 -21.54
N ALA A 349 -5.59 -14.38 -21.19
CA ALA A 349 -4.52 -14.54 -20.21
C ALA A 349 -5.04 -14.82 -18.77
N PHE A 350 -6.20 -14.27 -18.40
CA PHE A 350 -6.86 -14.60 -17.13
C PHE A 350 -7.48 -16.00 -17.15
N ILE A 351 -8.17 -16.39 -18.23
CA ILE A 351 -8.78 -17.71 -18.37
C ILE A 351 -7.70 -18.80 -18.45
N ASP A 352 -6.62 -18.59 -19.20
CA ASP A 352 -5.44 -19.47 -19.22
C ASP A 352 -4.86 -19.66 -17.81
N TYR A 353 -4.79 -18.60 -16.99
CA TYR A 353 -4.34 -18.70 -15.61
C TYR A 353 -5.29 -19.56 -14.76
N LEU A 354 -6.61 -19.34 -14.85
CA LEU A 354 -7.63 -20.13 -14.15
C LEU A 354 -7.66 -21.60 -14.60
N ASN A 355 -7.31 -21.88 -15.85
CA ASN A 355 -7.21 -23.23 -16.39
C ASN A 355 -5.92 -23.94 -15.99
N THR A 356 -4.82 -23.22 -15.84
CA THR A 356 -3.50 -23.81 -15.57
C THR A 356 -3.11 -23.86 -14.09
N HIS A 357 -3.86 -23.24 -13.18
CA HIS A 357 -3.55 -23.23 -11.74
C HIS A 357 -4.71 -23.75 -10.88
N PHE A 358 -4.39 -24.54 -9.86
CA PHE A 358 -5.36 -25.01 -8.87
C PHE A 358 -5.72 -23.89 -7.89
N LEU A 359 -7.01 -23.53 -7.84
CA LEU A 359 -7.55 -22.54 -6.91
C LEU A 359 -8.44 -23.26 -5.86
N PRO A 360 -8.19 -23.07 -4.55
CA PRO A 360 -8.94 -23.78 -3.51
C PRO A 360 -10.39 -23.27 -3.40
N ALA A 361 -11.31 -24.10 -2.89
CA ALA A 361 -12.73 -23.76 -2.80
C ALA A 361 -13.03 -22.54 -1.92
N ARG A 362 -12.14 -22.24 -0.96
CA ARG A 362 -12.17 -21.03 -0.11
C ARG A 362 -11.87 -19.73 -0.86
N LEU A 363 -11.30 -19.79 -2.06
CA LEU A 363 -11.07 -18.62 -2.92
C LEU A 363 -12.28 -18.42 -3.84
N THR A 364 -12.91 -17.26 -3.75
CA THR A 364 -13.82 -16.74 -4.76
C THR A 364 -13.08 -15.73 -5.64
N THR A 365 -13.04 -15.97 -6.94
CA THR A 365 -12.46 -15.06 -7.93
C THR A 365 -13.57 -14.35 -8.68
N LEU A 366 -13.46 -13.03 -8.83
CA LEU A 366 -14.36 -12.20 -9.64
C LEU A 366 -13.55 -11.62 -10.80
N LEU A 367 -13.75 -12.12 -12.01
CA LEU A 367 -13.10 -11.60 -13.20
C LEU A 367 -13.88 -10.38 -13.70
N TYR A 368 -13.26 -9.20 -13.64
CA TYR A 368 -13.86 -7.92 -14.04
C TYR A 368 -12.96 -7.25 -15.10
N LEU A 369 -13.36 -7.31 -16.38
CA LEU A 369 -12.54 -6.83 -17.49
C LEU A 369 -13.23 -5.70 -18.24
N MET A 370 -12.60 -4.52 -18.22
CA MET A 370 -13.17 -3.31 -18.80
C MET A 370 -12.92 -3.22 -20.32
N PRO A 371 -13.85 -2.63 -21.10
CA PRO A 371 -13.64 -2.40 -22.53
C PRO A 371 -12.43 -1.52 -22.87
N GLN A 372 -12.05 -0.60 -21.98
CA GLN A 372 -11.03 0.42 -22.23
C GLN A 372 -9.90 0.41 -21.18
N ARG A 373 -8.67 0.72 -21.62
CA ARG A 373 -7.50 0.95 -20.77
C ARG A 373 -7.56 2.35 -20.14
N GLY A 374 -6.75 2.59 -19.10
CA GLY A 374 -6.53 3.94 -18.53
C GLY A 374 -7.53 4.38 -17.46
N PHE A 375 -8.50 3.54 -17.12
CA PHE A 375 -9.41 3.71 -15.98
C PHE A 375 -9.27 2.51 -15.03
N PHE A 376 -9.39 2.74 -13.71
CA PHE A 376 -9.33 1.70 -12.69
C PHE A 376 -10.28 2.03 -11.53
N PRO A 377 -11.50 1.46 -11.49
CA PRO A 377 -12.54 1.81 -10.51
C PRO A 377 -12.31 1.09 -9.16
N VAL A 378 -11.12 1.27 -8.58
CA VAL A 378 -10.61 0.47 -7.45
C VAL A 378 -11.57 0.31 -6.27
N ASN A 379 -12.31 1.35 -5.91
CA ASN A 379 -13.24 1.28 -4.79
C ASN A 379 -14.55 0.56 -5.11
N LEU A 380 -15.05 0.65 -6.36
CA LEU A 380 -16.13 -0.22 -6.85
C LEU A 380 -15.70 -1.68 -6.82
N LEU A 381 -14.48 -1.98 -7.23
CA LEU A 381 -13.94 -3.36 -7.22
C LEU A 381 -13.79 -3.89 -5.78
N ARG A 382 -13.33 -3.06 -4.83
CA ARG A 382 -13.33 -3.42 -3.40
C ARG A 382 -14.73 -3.70 -2.87
N ASN A 383 -15.71 -2.86 -3.20
CA ASN A 383 -17.10 -3.09 -2.79
C ASN A 383 -17.70 -4.33 -3.46
N LEU A 384 -17.35 -4.61 -4.72
CA LEU A 384 -17.74 -5.83 -5.43
C LEU A 384 -17.19 -7.08 -4.72
N ALA A 385 -15.93 -7.05 -4.24
CA ALA A 385 -15.39 -8.11 -3.40
C ALA A 385 -16.18 -8.28 -2.08
N ILE A 386 -16.42 -7.16 -1.37
CA ILE A 386 -17.15 -7.15 -0.08
C ILE A 386 -18.58 -7.71 -0.24
N ARG A 387 -19.30 -7.33 -1.30
CA ARG A 387 -20.66 -7.81 -1.57
C ARG A 387 -20.73 -9.32 -1.84
N ASN A 388 -19.61 -9.95 -2.22
CA ASN A 388 -19.53 -11.39 -2.55
C ASN A 388 -18.94 -12.27 -1.44
N ILE A 389 -18.65 -11.72 -0.25
CA ILE A 389 -18.22 -12.54 0.89
C ILE A 389 -19.34 -13.50 1.34
N ARG A 390 -18.95 -14.52 2.13
CA ARG A 390 -19.90 -15.48 2.74
C ARG A 390 -19.89 -15.42 4.28
N THR A 391 -19.01 -14.62 4.87
CA THR A 391 -18.75 -14.53 6.32
C THR A 391 -19.32 -13.25 6.93
N THR A 392 -19.43 -13.19 8.27
CA THR A 392 -19.94 -12.01 8.99
C THR A 392 -19.05 -10.77 8.86
N HIS A 393 -17.74 -10.94 8.66
CA HIS A 393 -16.77 -9.85 8.57
C HIS A 393 -15.88 -9.94 7.33
N PHE A 394 -15.31 -8.80 6.93
CA PHE A 394 -14.27 -8.73 5.90
C PHE A 394 -13.03 -7.99 6.38
N GLN A 395 -11.85 -8.50 6.01
CA GLN A 395 -10.56 -7.83 6.16
C GLN A 395 -10.13 -7.26 4.82
N VAL A 396 -9.97 -5.93 4.75
CA VAL A 396 -9.40 -5.27 3.56
C VAL A 396 -7.93 -5.67 3.40
N LEU A 397 -7.54 -6.13 2.21
CA LEU A 397 -6.18 -6.44 1.80
C LEU A 397 -5.90 -5.80 0.42
N ASP A 398 -4.62 -5.68 0.06
CA ASP A 398 -4.16 -5.45 -1.31
C ASP A 398 -3.20 -6.61 -1.69
N MET A 399 -3.00 -6.89 -2.99
CA MET A 399 -2.28 -8.09 -3.45
C MET A 399 -0.78 -8.07 -3.12
N ASP A 400 -0.23 -6.87 -3.00
CA ASP A 400 1.11 -6.53 -2.54
C ASP A 400 1.15 -6.20 -1.03
N LEU A 401 0.12 -6.58 -0.28
CA LEU A 401 0.13 -6.62 1.18
C LEU A 401 0.16 -8.08 1.66
N TRP A 402 1.30 -8.53 2.19
CA TRP A 402 1.46 -9.90 2.66
C TRP A 402 1.35 -10.02 4.18
N PRO A 403 0.27 -10.63 4.71
CA PRO A 403 0.09 -10.80 6.14
C PRO A 403 1.07 -11.83 6.75
N SER A 404 1.38 -11.68 8.04
CA SER A 404 2.06 -12.74 8.80
C SER A 404 1.22 -14.03 8.79
N PRO A 405 1.82 -15.23 8.74
CA PRO A 405 1.09 -16.48 8.53
C PRO A 405 0.01 -16.81 9.57
N ASN A 406 0.08 -16.21 10.76
CA ASN A 406 -0.92 -16.34 11.83
C ASN A 406 -2.11 -15.36 11.71
N THR A 407 -2.08 -14.40 10.77
CA THR A 407 -3.04 -13.27 10.74
C THR A 407 -4.49 -13.71 10.80
N TYR A 408 -4.91 -14.68 9.98
CA TYR A 408 -6.30 -15.14 10.00
C TYR A 408 -6.74 -15.66 11.39
N ARG A 409 -5.89 -16.43 12.07
CA ARG A 409 -6.17 -16.96 13.42
C ARG A 409 -6.24 -15.85 14.47
N GLU A 410 -5.35 -14.86 14.38
CA GLU A 410 -5.39 -13.69 15.28
C GLU A 410 -6.61 -12.81 15.03
N LEU A 411 -7.06 -12.65 13.78
CA LEU A 411 -8.32 -11.95 13.49
C LEU A 411 -9.55 -12.70 14.04
N LEU A 412 -9.53 -14.04 14.05
CA LEU A 412 -10.57 -14.85 14.70
C LEU A 412 -10.58 -14.71 16.24
N ARG A 413 -9.49 -14.24 16.86
CA ARG A 413 -9.43 -13.89 18.30
C ARG A 413 -10.12 -12.56 18.64
N LEU A 414 -10.81 -11.90 17.71
CA LEU A 414 -11.60 -10.70 18.01
C LEU A 414 -12.65 -11.03 19.10
N PRO A 415 -12.61 -10.38 20.28
CA PRO A 415 -13.54 -10.65 21.38
C PRO A 415 -15.00 -10.48 20.95
N PRO A 416 -15.96 -11.28 21.45
CA PRO A 416 -17.37 -11.16 21.09
C PRO A 416 -17.94 -9.75 21.22
N SER A 417 -17.58 -9.03 22.27
CA SER A 417 -17.97 -7.63 22.52
C SER A 417 -17.45 -6.60 21.49
N LEU A 418 -16.57 -7.02 20.57
CA LEU A 418 -16.01 -6.20 19.49
C LEU A 418 -16.42 -6.67 18.09
N ARG A 419 -17.17 -7.76 17.95
CA ARG A 419 -17.69 -8.28 16.67
C ARG A 419 -18.92 -7.49 16.19
N ASP A 420 -19.54 -6.75 17.10
CA ASP A 420 -20.80 -6.04 16.86
C ASP A 420 -20.67 -4.53 17.04
N GLY A 421 -21.57 -3.79 16.38
CA GLY A 421 -21.61 -2.34 16.42
C GLY A 421 -20.52 -1.66 15.58
N ARG A 422 -20.18 -0.42 15.93
CA ARG A 422 -19.25 0.43 15.16
C ARG A 422 -17.81 0.21 15.59
N VAL A 423 -17.26 -0.96 15.26
CA VAL A 423 -15.86 -1.34 15.51
C VAL A 423 -15.10 -1.48 14.19
N ALA A 424 -13.89 -0.93 14.14
CA ALA A 424 -12.94 -1.12 13.05
C ALA A 424 -11.62 -1.63 13.64
N ALA A 425 -11.26 -2.88 13.34
CA ALA A 425 -10.03 -3.49 13.86
C ALA A 425 -8.93 -3.43 12.80
N ILE A 426 -7.82 -2.74 13.10
CA ILE A 426 -6.71 -2.49 12.18
C ILE A 426 -5.77 -3.70 12.18
N LEU A 427 -5.41 -4.17 11.00
CA LEU A 427 -4.22 -5.00 10.77
C LEU A 427 -3.00 -4.06 10.66
N PRO A 428 -2.02 -4.13 11.59
CA PRO A 428 -0.77 -3.37 11.49
C PRO A 428 -0.06 -3.60 10.16
N VAL A 429 0.52 -2.55 9.57
CA VAL A 429 1.28 -2.66 8.33
C VAL A 429 2.65 -2.00 8.46
N PHE A 430 3.64 -2.72 7.95
CA PHE A 430 5.05 -2.35 7.91
C PHE A 430 5.57 -2.41 6.46
N PHE A 431 6.72 -1.80 6.22
CA PHE A 431 7.24 -1.55 4.88
C PHE A 431 8.69 -2.01 4.81
N PHE A 432 9.17 -2.40 3.64
CA PHE A 432 10.60 -2.32 3.35
C PHE A 432 10.98 -0.88 2.97
N ASP A 433 12.27 -0.51 3.03
CA ASP A 433 12.71 0.72 2.37
C ASP A 433 12.62 0.53 0.84
N ARG A 434 11.47 0.98 0.30
CA ARG A 434 11.17 0.95 -1.13
C ARG A 434 12.28 1.57 -1.98
N LYS A 435 12.92 2.65 -1.55
CA LYS A 435 13.96 3.31 -2.35
C LYS A 435 15.20 2.43 -2.45
N GLN A 436 15.62 1.82 -1.34
CA GLN A 436 16.78 0.94 -1.34
C GLN A 436 16.49 -0.38 -2.08
N VAL A 437 15.32 -0.99 -1.88
CA VAL A 437 14.94 -2.23 -2.57
C VAL A 437 14.82 -2.04 -4.08
N LEU A 438 14.28 -0.91 -4.56
CA LEU A 438 14.19 -0.62 -6.00
C LEU A 438 15.55 -0.36 -6.69
N ASN A 439 16.64 -0.24 -5.94
CA ASN A 439 17.99 -0.28 -6.52
C ASN A 439 18.47 -1.73 -6.80
N ARG A 440 17.71 -2.74 -6.36
CA ARG A 440 18.06 -4.16 -6.35
C ARG A 440 17.05 -5.07 -7.06
N CYS A 441 16.07 -4.48 -7.75
CA CYS A 441 15.08 -5.21 -8.56
C CYS A 441 14.56 -4.31 -9.70
N LYS A 442 13.92 -4.90 -10.72
CA LYS A 442 13.40 -4.17 -11.90
C LYS A 442 11.89 -4.27 -12.06
N SER A 443 11.36 -5.49 -12.11
CA SER A 443 9.91 -5.72 -12.21
C SER A 443 9.26 -5.85 -10.83
N PHE A 444 7.92 -5.77 -10.78
CA PHE A 444 7.15 -6.14 -9.59
C PHE A 444 7.55 -7.54 -9.07
N TYR A 445 7.70 -8.51 -9.97
CA TYR A 445 8.01 -9.89 -9.63
C TYR A 445 9.40 -10.05 -9.00
N ASP A 446 10.43 -9.40 -9.57
CA ASP A 446 11.79 -9.43 -8.99
C ASP A 446 11.82 -8.81 -7.59
N CYS A 447 11.10 -7.70 -7.39
CA CYS A 447 11.03 -7.03 -6.09
C CYS A 447 10.25 -7.86 -5.06
N ALA A 448 9.14 -8.49 -5.48
CA ALA A 448 8.37 -9.40 -4.62
C ALA A 448 9.19 -10.65 -4.23
N LEU A 449 10.03 -11.18 -5.12
CA LEU A 449 10.95 -12.27 -4.82
C LEU A 449 12.07 -11.87 -3.85
N LEU A 450 12.65 -10.67 -4.01
CA LEU A 450 13.65 -10.14 -3.06
C LEU A 450 13.04 -9.87 -1.68
N ALA A 451 11.81 -9.35 -1.64
CA ALA A 451 11.04 -9.16 -0.40
C ALA A 451 10.65 -10.50 0.24
N LEU A 452 10.30 -11.53 -0.55
CA LEU A 452 9.96 -12.88 -0.07
C LEU A 452 11.13 -13.53 0.67
N GLU A 453 12.36 -13.35 0.18
CA GLU A 453 13.58 -13.90 0.81
C GLU A 453 13.81 -13.33 2.22
N HIS A 454 13.35 -12.09 2.48
CA HIS A 454 13.64 -11.35 3.72
C HIS A 454 12.38 -11.01 4.54
N LEU A 455 11.22 -11.60 4.22
CA LEU A 455 9.95 -11.27 4.86
C LEU A 455 9.93 -11.73 6.34
N PRO A 456 9.64 -10.84 7.31
CA PRO A 456 9.42 -11.26 8.69
C PRO A 456 8.27 -12.26 8.82
N SER A 457 8.54 -13.42 9.43
CA SER A 457 7.55 -14.48 9.65
C SER A 457 6.73 -14.30 10.93
N ASN A 458 7.25 -13.57 11.91
CA ASN A 458 6.62 -13.31 13.21
C ASN A 458 7.07 -11.93 13.76
N LYS A 459 6.52 -11.55 14.92
CA LYS A 459 6.75 -10.23 15.56
C LYS A 459 8.24 -10.02 15.94
N THR A 460 8.89 -11.04 16.48
CA THR A 460 10.33 -11.03 16.84
C THR A 460 11.23 -10.83 15.61
N ALA A 461 10.92 -11.46 14.48
CA ALA A 461 11.63 -11.24 13.22
C ALA A 461 11.39 -9.83 12.64
N LEU A 462 10.18 -9.30 12.83
CA LEU A 462 9.85 -7.93 12.41
C LEU A 462 10.61 -6.90 13.26
N GLU A 463 10.72 -7.12 14.57
CA GLU A 463 11.51 -6.29 15.48
C GLU A 463 12.99 -6.28 15.10
N ALA A 464 13.56 -7.44 14.76
CA ALA A 464 14.92 -7.52 14.18
C ALA A 464 15.04 -6.71 12.88
N CYS A 465 14.08 -6.83 11.98
CA CYS A 465 14.07 -6.14 10.69
C CYS A 465 14.00 -4.61 10.85
N LEU A 466 13.18 -4.13 11.78
CA LEU A 466 13.07 -2.70 12.14
C LEU A 466 14.35 -2.20 12.81
N TYR A 467 14.89 -2.95 13.77
CA TYR A 467 16.12 -2.60 14.49
C TYR A 467 17.32 -2.50 13.54
N ALA A 468 17.44 -3.43 12.59
CA ALA A 468 18.45 -3.43 11.53
C ALA A 468 18.19 -2.40 10.40
N LYS A 469 17.06 -1.67 10.45
CA LYS A 469 16.57 -0.73 9.41
C LYS A 469 16.32 -1.35 8.03
N ALA A 470 16.10 -2.67 7.97
CA ALA A 470 15.64 -3.35 6.77
C ALA A 470 14.14 -3.13 6.53
N CYS A 471 13.38 -2.98 7.62
CA CYS A 471 11.95 -2.63 7.64
C CYS A 471 11.73 -1.23 8.22
N LEU A 472 10.53 -0.68 7.97
CA LEU A 472 10.02 0.60 8.45
C LEU A 472 8.59 0.42 8.99
N SER A 473 8.23 1.12 10.07
CA SER A 473 6.86 1.15 10.62
C SER A 473 5.93 2.16 9.95
N SER A 474 6.46 3.05 9.10
CA SER A 474 5.71 4.07 8.39
C SER A 474 6.34 4.40 7.04
N LYS A 475 5.53 4.80 6.05
CA LYS A 475 6.03 5.23 4.73
C LYS A 475 6.75 6.59 4.85
N PRO A 476 8.03 6.72 4.46
CA PRO A 476 8.77 7.98 4.59
C PRO A 476 8.10 9.15 3.86
N GLY A 477 8.17 10.34 4.46
CA GLY A 477 7.66 11.58 3.87
C GLY A 477 6.15 11.81 4.01
N ILE A 478 5.31 10.77 4.00
CA ILE A 478 3.84 10.91 4.02
C ILE A 478 3.23 10.71 5.42
N ARG A 479 1.99 11.17 5.63
CA ARG A 479 1.29 11.07 6.92
C ARG A 479 0.35 9.88 7.08
N THR A 480 0.12 9.09 6.03
CA THR A 480 -1.00 8.12 5.98
C THR A 480 -0.82 6.84 6.79
N HIS A 481 0.37 6.59 7.34
CA HIS A 481 0.69 5.34 8.04
C HIS A 481 1.36 5.64 9.39
N LEU A 482 0.65 6.36 10.27
CA LEU A 482 1.11 6.81 11.59
C LEU A 482 0.18 6.29 12.71
N TYR A 483 -0.16 5.00 12.65
CA TYR A 483 -1.08 4.30 13.56
C TYR A 483 -0.48 3.06 14.25
N VAL A 484 0.71 2.62 13.86
CA VAL A 484 1.53 1.66 14.61
C VAL A 484 2.56 2.44 15.41
N LEU A 485 2.55 2.29 16.74
CA LEU A 485 3.18 3.22 17.67
C LEU A 485 4.00 2.45 18.73
N PRO A 486 4.99 3.09 19.40
CA PRO A 486 6.05 2.34 20.10
C PRO A 486 5.61 1.38 21.21
N ASP A 487 4.44 1.59 21.82
CA ASP A 487 3.86 0.69 22.83
C ASP A 487 3.21 -0.57 22.22
N TRP A 488 3.00 -0.65 20.90
CA TRP A 488 2.49 -1.83 20.19
C TRP A 488 3.41 -3.05 20.32
N PHE A 489 4.72 -2.83 20.28
CA PHE A 489 5.71 -3.89 20.45
C PHE A 489 5.63 -4.51 21.86
N THR A 490 5.28 -3.72 22.87
CA THR A 490 5.17 -4.15 24.28
C THR A 490 3.79 -4.70 24.67
N ILE A 491 2.84 -4.88 23.75
CA ILE A 491 1.54 -5.50 24.07
C ILE A 491 1.75 -6.99 24.39
N PRO A 492 1.26 -7.50 25.54
CA PRO A 492 1.28 -8.93 25.88
C PRO A 492 0.59 -9.83 24.83
N ALA A 493 1.16 -11.01 24.57
CA ALA A 493 0.73 -11.91 23.49
C ALA A 493 -0.62 -12.62 23.73
N ASP A 494 -1.09 -12.67 24.98
CA ASP A 494 -2.41 -13.15 25.37
C ASP A 494 -3.52 -12.17 24.93
N ILE A 495 -3.20 -10.88 24.80
CA ILE A 495 -4.12 -9.82 24.36
C ILE A 495 -4.14 -9.77 22.83
N PRO A 496 -5.26 -10.08 22.15
CA PRO A 496 -5.30 -10.12 20.68
C PRO A 496 -5.51 -8.74 20.05
N PHE A 497 -6.26 -7.86 20.72
CA PHE A 497 -6.65 -6.54 20.22
C PHE A 497 -6.61 -5.49 21.31
N VAL A 498 -6.12 -4.29 20.96
CA VAL A 498 -6.08 -3.13 21.87
C VAL A 498 -6.77 -1.92 21.24
N GLN A 499 -7.43 -1.09 22.05
CA GLN A 499 -8.15 0.07 21.55
C GLN A 499 -7.19 1.22 21.24
N VAL A 500 -7.31 1.81 20.04
CA VAL A 500 -6.63 3.07 19.69
C VAL A 500 -7.31 4.22 20.44
N ARG A 501 -6.58 4.95 21.29
CA ARG A 501 -7.15 6.06 22.08
C ARG A 501 -7.48 7.28 21.23
N CYS A 502 -6.57 7.61 20.32
CA CYS A 502 -6.64 8.68 19.34
C CYS A 502 -5.57 8.42 18.26
N PHE A 503 -5.74 8.99 17.07
CA PHE A 503 -4.71 8.93 16.02
C PHE A 503 -3.73 10.10 16.17
N LEU A 504 -2.45 9.93 15.83
CA LEU A 504 -1.50 11.07 15.85
C LEU A 504 -1.84 12.16 14.83
N THR A 505 -2.64 11.84 13.82
CA THR A 505 -3.04 12.71 12.72
C THR A 505 -4.29 12.14 12.07
N ASP A 506 -5.05 13.01 11.40
CA ASP A 506 -6.06 12.61 10.41
C ASP A 506 -5.38 11.95 9.20
N PHE A 507 -6.17 11.58 8.19
CA PHE A 507 -5.69 11.19 6.86
C PHE A 507 -4.90 9.88 6.86
N GLN A 508 -5.41 8.83 7.52
CA GLN A 508 -4.73 7.52 7.59
C GLN A 508 -5.22 6.53 6.52
N GLU A 509 -4.40 5.54 6.20
CA GLU A 509 -4.71 4.41 5.31
C GLU A 509 -4.50 3.06 6.03
N PRO A 510 -5.26 2.76 7.11
CA PRO A 510 -5.23 1.45 7.75
C PRO A 510 -5.96 0.40 6.92
N TYR A 511 -5.53 -0.85 7.04
CA TYR A 511 -6.25 -2.01 6.53
C TYR A 511 -7.14 -2.57 7.64
N VAL A 512 -8.45 -2.45 7.48
CA VAL A 512 -9.41 -2.74 8.54
C VAL A 512 -10.21 -4.01 8.31
N LEU A 513 -10.42 -4.72 9.41
CA LEU A 513 -11.48 -5.70 9.63
C LEU A 513 -12.76 -4.95 10.04
N LEU A 514 -13.86 -5.22 9.34
CA LEU A 514 -15.18 -4.65 9.55
C LEU A 514 -16.27 -5.73 9.49
N ARG A 515 -17.34 -5.59 10.28
CA ARG A 515 -18.57 -6.37 10.11
C ARG A 515 -19.26 -5.97 8.81
N TYR A 516 -19.74 -6.93 8.02
CA TYR A 516 -20.57 -6.64 6.85
C TYR A 516 -22.04 -6.56 7.24
N ALA A 517 -22.56 -5.34 7.38
CA ALA A 517 -23.93 -5.05 7.82
C ALA A 517 -24.48 -3.82 7.07
N PRO A 518 -25.81 -3.62 7.01
CA PRO A 518 -26.44 -2.49 6.29
C PRO A 518 -25.93 -1.10 6.69
N THR A 519 -25.46 -0.94 7.92
CA THR A 519 -24.99 0.33 8.49
C THR A 519 -23.48 0.54 8.35
N THR A 520 -22.75 -0.42 7.76
CA THR A 520 -21.28 -0.35 7.61
C THR A 520 -20.91 0.56 6.43
N PRO A 521 -20.09 1.61 6.65
CA PRO A 521 -19.48 2.36 5.57
C PRO A 521 -18.65 1.45 4.65
N LEU A 522 -19.00 1.44 3.36
CA LEU A 522 -18.20 0.83 2.31
C LEU A 522 -17.30 1.88 1.66
N PHE A 523 -16.47 1.48 0.68
CA PHE A 523 -15.64 2.45 -0.03
C PHE A 523 -16.49 3.36 -0.90
N ASP A 524 -16.22 4.67 -0.89
CA ASP A 524 -16.86 5.59 -1.84
C ASP A 524 -16.34 5.32 -3.27
N GLU A 525 -17.26 4.97 -4.17
CA GLU A 525 -16.97 4.50 -5.53
C GLU A 525 -16.59 5.65 -6.49
N ARG A 526 -16.72 6.93 -6.07
CA ARG A 526 -16.21 8.10 -6.85
C ARG A 526 -14.68 8.18 -6.85
N PHE A 527 -14.03 7.51 -5.91
CA PHE A 527 -12.56 7.47 -5.83
C PHE A 527 -12.03 6.35 -6.72
N VAL A 528 -11.41 6.77 -7.82
CA VAL A 528 -10.93 5.92 -8.90
C VAL A 528 -9.44 6.16 -9.13
N ASN A 529 -8.78 5.25 -9.86
CA ASN A 529 -7.36 5.32 -10.18
C ASN A 529 -6.49 5.39 -8.92
N TYR A 530 -5.94 6.57 -8.59
CA TYR A 530 -5.00 6.76 -7.49
C TYR A 530 -5.27 8.06 -6.74
N GLY A 531 -5.17 8.01 -5.41
CA GLY A 531 -5.30 9.14 -4.50
C GLY A 531 -6.53 9.00 -3.61
N TYR A 532 -6.37 9.17 -2.29
CA TYR A 532 -7.43 9.16 -1.27
C TYR A 532 -8.28 7.86 -1.14
N ASN A 533 -8.12 6.88 -2.04
CA ASN A 533 -8.90 5.63 -2.14
C ASN A 533 -9.15 4.91 -0.79
N LYS A 534 -8.12 4.78 0.06
CA LYS A 534 -8.22 4.19 1.42
C LYS A 534 -8.47 5.24 2.51
N VAL A 535 -7.95 6.46 2.33
CA VAL A 535 -8.17 7.60 3.25
C VAL A 535 -9.65 7.91 3.44
N GLN A 536 -10.43 7.90 2.35
CA GLN A 536 -11.86 8.20 2.42
C GLN A 536 -12.61 7.24 3.36
N LEU A 537 -12.30 5.93 3.33
CA LEU A 537 -12.94 4.94 4.21
C LEU A 537 -12.57 5.20 5.67
N PHE A 538 -11.30 5.50 5.94
CA PHE A 538 -10.83 5.84 7.28
C PHE A 538 -11.55 7.06 7.86
N GLU A 539 -11.65 8.15 7.09
CA GLU A 539 -12.37 9.34 7.54
C GLU A 539 -13.90 9.10 7.61
N HIS A 540 -14.48 8.25 6.75
CA HIS A 540 -15.89 7.84 6.86
C HIS A 540 -16.14 7.14 8.18
N LEU A 541 -15.34 6.12 8.52
CA LEU A 541 -15.44 5.37 9.77
C LEU A 541 -15.25 6.29 10.98
N ARG A 542 -14.27 7.22 10.93
CA ARG A 542 -14.07 8.22 11.98
C ARG A 542 -15.30 9.12 12.15
N ALA A 543 -15.82 9.70 11.07
CA ALA A 543 -17.01 10.57 11.10
C ALA A 543 -18.24 9.81 11.60
N ALA A 544 -18.42 8.56 11.15
CA ALA A 544 -19.47 7.65 11.60
C ALA A 544 -19.30 7.15 13.05
N GLY A 545 -18.29 7.62 13.80
CA GLY A 545 -18.10 7.30 15.22
C GLY A 545 -17.59 5.88 15.49
N TYR A 546 -16.91 5.25 14.54
CA TYR A 546 -16.29 3.94 14.76
C TYR A 546 -15.18 4.01 15.80
N ARG A 547 -15.16 3.03 16.71
CA ARG A 547 -14.07 2.78 17.64
C ARG A 547 -13.01 1.94 16.95
N PHE A 548 -11.79 2.44 16.94
CA PHE A 548 -10.67 1.75 16.33
C PHE A 548 -9.94 0.87 17.33
N TYR A 549 -9.66 -0.35 16.90
CA TYR A 549 -8.80 -1.33 17.57
C TYR A 549 -7.63 -1.65 16.66
N ILE A 550 -6.57 -2.27 17.19
CA ILE A 550 -5.46 -2.77 16.40
C ILE A 550 -5.08 -4.18 16.89
N ALA A 551 -4.80 -5.09 15.95
CA ALA A 551 -4.31 -6.42 16.27
C ALA A 551 -2.91 -6.33 16.89
N ALA A 552 -2.65 -7.08 17.96
CA ALA A 552 -1.39 -7.00 18.73
C ALA A 552 -0.31 -8.00 18.27
N ASN A 553 -0.74 -9.13 17.70
CA ASN A 553 0.09 -10.31 17.42
C ASN A 553 0.13 -10.70 15.94
N ALA A 554 -0.53 -9.93 15.08
CA ALA A 554 -0.53 -10.10 13.63
C ALA A 554 -0.17 -8.77 12.97
N PHE A 555 0.41 -8.84 11.77
CA PHE A 555 0.80 -7.68 10.97
C PHE A 555 0.83 -8.07 9.49
N ALA A 556 1.07 -7.10 8.61
CA ALA A 556 1.38 -7.35 7.22
C ALA A 556 2.52 -6.48 6.70
N MET A 557 3.15 -6.94 5.63
CA MET A 557 4.23 -6.25 4.93
C MET A 557 3.72 -5.74 3.58
N ASP A 558 3.81 -4.43 3.36
CA ASP A 558 3.58 -3.77 2.08
C ASP A 558 4.85 -3.93 1.22
N LEU A 559 4.71 -4.62 0.08
CA LEU A 559 5.84 -5.01 -0.76
C LEU A 559 6.36 -3.82 -1.58
N PRO A 560 7.69 -3.65 -1.70
CA PRO A 560 8.26 -2.60 -2.52
C PRO A 560 8.04 -2.91 -4.00
N HIS A 561 7.42 -1.99 -4.73
CA HIS A 561 7.20 -2.12 -6.17
C HIS A 561 7.43 -0.79 -6.92
N PRO A 562 7.75 -0.81 -8.23
CA PRO A 562 7.82 0.38 -9.07
C PRO A 562 6.49 1.16 -9.09
N ASP A 563 6.54 2.48 -9.28
CA ASP A 563 5.31 3.30 -9.31
C ASP A 563 4.47 2.95 -10.56
N SER A 564 3.16 2.73 -10.38
CA SER A 564 2.25 2.46 -11.50
C SER A 564 2.00 3.73 -12.32
N LYS A 565 1.62 3.59 -13.60
CA LYS A 565 1.24 4.73 -14.46
C LYS A 565 0.18 5.62 -13.80
N PHE A 566 -0.85 5.03 -13.16
CA PHE A 566 -1.85 5.76 -12.37
C PHE A 566 -1.24 6.60 -11.25
N ARG A 567 -0.28 6.05 -10.49
CA ARG A 567 0.39 6.77 -9.41
C ARG A 567 1.27 7.90 -9.94
N THR A 568 2.02 7.66 -11.01
CA THR A 568 2.87 8.68 -11.63
C THR A 568 2.04 9.85 -12.17
N ASN A 569 0.91 9.55 -12.84
CA ASN A 569 -0.03 10.56 -13.33
C ASN A 569 -0.69 11.36 -12.20
N TYR A 570 -1.01 10.71 -11.07
CA TYR A 570 -1.50 11.42 -9.88
C TYR A 570 -0.42 12.34 -9.28
N LEU A 571 0.82 11.87 -9.15
CA LEU A 571 1.93 12.68 -8.64
C LEU A 571 2.28 13.88 -9.54
N SER A 572 2.07 13.78 -10.86
CA SER A 572 2.21 14.94 -11.76
C SER A 572 1.02 15.89 -11.64
N SER A 573 -0.22 15.41 -11.48
CA SER A 573 -1.39 16.29 -11.29
C SER A 573 -1.32 17.13 -10.01
N LEU A 574 -0.70 16.61 -8.94
CA LEU A 574 -0.45 17.37 -7.71
C LEU A 574 0.48 18.60 -7.87
N LYS A 575 1.16 18.75 -9.01
CA LYS A 575 2.00 19.92 -9.31
C LYS A 575 1.26 21.06 -10.01
N GLY A 576 -0.01 20.86 -10.38
CA GLY A 576 -0.87 21.88 -10.98
C GLY A 576 -2.16 22.08 -10.17
N ASP A 577 -2.96 23.07 -10.56
CA ASP A 577 -4.16 23.48 -9.81
C ASP A 577 -5.36 22.52 -9.93
N LYS A 578 -5.27 21.47 -10.77
CA LYS A 578 -6.35 20.51 -11.02
C LYS A 578 -5.90 19.09 -10.71
N SER A 579 -6.27 18.61 -9.52
CA SER A 579 -6.19 17.19 -9.15
C SER A 579 -7.60 16.68 -8.84
N ASP A 580 -8.18 15.91 -9.76
CA ASP A 580 -9.59 15.52 -9.70
C ASP A 580 -9.96 14.81 -8.39
N MET A 581 -9.10 13.88 -7.94
CA MET A 581 -9.33 13.16 -6.69
C MET A 581 -9.21 14.05 -5.44
N ARG A 582 -8.49 15.19 -5.49
CA ARG A 582 -8.48 16.19 -4.41
C ARG A 582 -9.82 16.93 -4.33
N ASN A 583 -10.46 17.19 -5.48
CA ASN A 583 -11.77 17.81 -5.54
C ASN A 583 -12.86 16.84 -5.04
N VAL A 584 -12.81 15.57 -5.47
CA VAL A 584 -13.69 14.50 -4.96
C VAL A 584 -13.52 14.35 -3.44
N TYR A 585 -12.29 14.31 -2.93
CA TYR A 585 -12.02 14.25 -1.50
C TYR A 585 -12.59 15.46 -0.73
N SER A 586 -12.40 16.67 -1.25
CA SER A 586 -12.92 17.90 -0.61
C SER A 586 -14.46 17.94 -0.60
N GLN A 587 -15.12 17.39 -1.62
CA GLN A 587 -16.57 17.19 -1.63
C GLN A 587 -17.00 16.14 -0.61
N PHE A 588 -16.35 14.97 -0.60
CA PHE A 588 -16.62 13.89 0.33
C PHE A 588 -16.52 14.35 1.80
N GLN A 589 -15.49 15.14 2.15
CA GLN A 589 -15.36 15.70 3.50
C GLN A 589 -16.51 16.66 3.88
N ARG A 590 -17.05 17.45 2.94
CA ARG A 590 -18.26 18.27 3.16
C ARG A 590 -19.47 17.42 3.49
N GLU A 591 -19.66 16.33 2.75
CA GLU A 591 -20.75 15.38 2.96
C GLU A 591 -20.60 14.68 4.32
N LEU A 592 -19.40 14.24 4.72
CA LEU A 592 -19.15 13.70 6.06
C LEU A 592 -19.48 14.70 7.18
N ASN A 593 -19.00 15.94 7.08
CA ASN A 593 -19.24 16.98 8.08
C ASN A 593 -20.73 17.37 8.19
N THR A 594 -21.51 17.14 7.14
CA THR A 594 -22.98 17.34 7.11
C THR A 594 -23.70 16.12 7.70
N ASN A 595 -23.47 14.94 7.13
CA ASN A 595 -24.17 13.69 7.45
C ASN A 595 -23.88 13.20 8.88
N TYR A 596 -22.71 13.52 9.43
CA TYR A 596 -22.28 13.10 10.76
C TYR A 596 -22.15 14.27 11.76
N ARG A 597 -22.78 15.43 11.49
CA ARG A 597 -22.70 16.65 12.32
C ARG A 597 -23.01 16.42 13.81
N SER A 598 -23.90 15.48 14.13
CA SER A 598 -24.32 15.12 15.48
C SER A 598 -23.54 13.95 16.10
N VAL A 599 -22.67 13.28 15.33
CA VAL A 599 -21.87 12.15 15.80
C VAL A 599 -20.53 12.64 16.34
N LYS A 600 -20.08 12.09 17.48
CA LYS A 600 -18.75 12.36 18.02
C LYS A 600 -17.73 11.46 17.30
N PRO A 601 -16.84 12.00 16.45
CA PRO A 601 -15.89 11.17 15.73
C PRO A 601 -14.80 10.63 16.66
N THR A 602 -14.16 9.52 16.26
CA THR A 602 -12.86 9.16 16.83
C THR A 602 -11.86 10.26 16.49
N ARG A 603 -11.08 10.70 17.48
CA ARG A 603 -10.30 11.96 17.41
C ARG A 603 -8.84 11.76 17.06
N VAL A 604 -8.25 12.82 16.53
CA VAL A 604 -6.80 13.06 16.57
C VAL A 604 -6.36 13.43 17.99
N CYS A 605 -5.15 13.06 18.37
CA CYS A 605 -4.57 13.39 19.66
C CYS A 605 -4.18 14.89 19.72
N CYS A 606 -4.73 15.63 20.69
CA CYS A 606 -4.34 17.04 20.93
C CYS A 606 -2.89 17.18 21.46
N GLU A 607 -2.38 16.15 22.12
CA GLU A 607 -1.01 16.05 22.63
C GLU A 607 -0.42 14.70 22.26
N TYR A 608 0.91 14.57 22.24
CA TYR A 608 1.57 13.28 22.09
C TYR A 608 1.38 12.45 23.38
N PRO A 609 0.56 11.38 23.39
CA PRO A 609 0.20 10.67 24.61
C PRO A 609 1.35 9.79 25.13
N ARG A 610 1.31 9.43 26.42
CA ARG A 610 2.27 8.48 27.05
C ARG A 610 2.01 7.02 26.68
N LYS A 611 0.75 6.66 26.43
CA LYS A 611 0.31 5.36 25.87
C LYS A 611 -0.70 5.67 24.77
N PHE A 612 -0.53 5.06 23.61
CA PHE A 612 -1.41 5.22 22.46
C PHE A 612 -2.57 4.25 22.50
N TYR A 613 -2.35 3.07 23.07
CA TYR A 613 -3.34 2.02 23.16
C TYR A 613 -3.95 1.91 24.57
N LYS A 614 -5.17 1.39 24.63
CA LYS A 614 -5.83 0.96 25.86
C LYS A 614 -6.12 -0.53 25.73
N TRP A 615 -5.59 -1.28 26.67
CA TRP A 615 -5.84 -2.68 26.94
C TRP A 615 -6.18 -2.81 28.42
#